data_AF-A0A165DMP1-F1
#
_entry.id   AF-A0A165DMP1-F1
#
_cell.length_a   1.000
_cell.length_b   1.000
_cell.length_c   1.000
_cell.angle_alpha   90.00
_cell.angle_beta   90.00
_cell.angle_gamma   90.00
#
_symmetry.space_group_name_H-M   'P 1'
#
loop_
_entity.id
_entity.type
_entity.pdbx_description
1 polymer ?
#
loop_
_entity_poly.entity_id
_entity_poly.type
_entity_poly.pdbx_seq_one_letter_code
_entity_poly.pdbx_strand_id
1 'polypeptide(L)'
;SPTAFSTPYEFVHVHAGESSMHLILAPLDAAEAVEKGWAVRFPLAGCGGWLWQPEGRVLVYAPRDEGELKVVEELVRAGWEYLT
;
A
#
# COMPACT_ATOMS: atom_id res chain seq x y z
N SER A 1 -2.50 24.27 12.96
CA SER A 1 -1.73 23.48 13.94
C SER A 1 -2.49 22.18 14.16
N PRO A 2 -1.90 20.97 14.10
CA PRO A 2 -0.58 20.56 13.62
C PRO A 2 -0.65 19.80 12.28
N THR A 3 0.50 19.73 11.61
CA THR A 3 0.99 18.69 10.69
C THR A 3 0.14 17.42 10.55
N ALA A 4 -0.37 17.18 9.34
CA ALA A 4 -0.75 15.85 8.89
C ALA A 4 0.54 15.02 8.70
N PHE A 5 1.06 14.49 9.81
CA PHE A 5 1.83 13.27 9.75
C PHE A 5 0.84 12.16 9.40
N SER A 6 1.05 11.47 8.28
CA SER A 6 0.46 10.14 8.07
C SER A 6 0.74 9.35 9.34
N THR A 7 -0.34 8.96 10.03
CA THR A 7 -0.26 8.47 11.40
C THR A 7 0.44 7.10 11.42
N PRO A 8 1.05 6.70 12.55
CA PRO A 8 1.90 5.51 12.62
C PRO A 8 1.20 4.16 12.34
N TYR A 9 -0.08 4.14 11.97
CA TYR A 9 -0.90 2.93 11.78
C TYR A 9 -2.01 3.05 10.71
N GLU A 10 -1.87 3.92 9.70
CA GLU A 10 -2.76 3.83 8.52
C GLU A 10 -2.29 2.71 7.59
N PHE A 11 -2.90 1.52 7.75
CA PHE A 11 -2.62 0.36 6.89
C PHE A 11 -3.06 0.61 5.44
N VAL A 12 -4.05 1.48 5.24
CA VAL A 12 -4.58 1.92 3.94
C VAL A 12 -4.84 3.44 3.97
N HIS A 13 -4.39 4.14 2.93
CA HIS A 13 -4.77 5.54 2.66
C HIS A 13 -5.31 5.67 1.23
N VAL A 14 -6.60 5.94 1.07
CA VAL A 14 -7.25 6.06 -0.25
C VAL A 14 -7.22 7.51 -0.75
N HIS A 15 -6.76 7.71 -1.98
CA HIS A 15 -6.80 8.99 -2.67
C HIS A 15 -8.21 9.27 -3.19
N ALA A 16 -8.87 10.31 -2.67
CA ALA A 16 -10.28 10.59 -2.96
C ALA A 16 -10.58 11.01 -4.43
N GLY A 17 -9.58 11.33 -5.24
CA GLY A 17 -9.75 11.70 -6.65
C GLY A 17 -9.68 10.52 -7.62
N GLU A 18 -8.71 9.64 -7.38
CA GLU A 18 -8.34 8.55 -8.28
C GLU A 18 -8.52 7.16 -7.66
N SER A 19 -8.93 7.07 -6.39
CA SER A 19 -9.20 5.86 -5.61
C SER A 19 -8.02 4.89 -5.44
N SER A 20 -6.80 5.28 -5.79
CA SER A 20 -5.58 4.52 -5.49
C SER A 20 -5.27 4.56 -4.00
N MET A 21 -4.54 3.56 -3.48
CA MET A 21 -4.25 3.52 -2.05
C MET A 21 -2.83 3.12 -1.69
N HIS A 22 -2.28 3.74 -0.64
CA HIS A 22 -1.08 3.20 0.00
C HIS A 22 -1.43 1.94 0.79
N LEU A 23 -0.59 0.92 0.69
CA LEU A 23 -0.74 -0.34 1.43
C LEU A 23 0.65 -0.83 1.88
N ILE A 24 0.71 -1.52 3.01
CA ILE A 24 1.91 -2.26 3.45
C ILE A 24 1.62 -3.75 3.30
N LEU A 25 2.41 -4.43 2.49
CA LEU A 25 2.38 -5.88 2.28
C LEU A 25 3.64 -6.52 2.85
N ALA A 26 3.66 -7.86 2.93
CA ALA A 26 4.93 -8.56 3.06
C ALA A 26 5.83 -8.21 1.86
N PRO A 27 7.17 -8.09 2.01
CA PRO A 27 8.04 -7.64 0.93
C PRO A 27 7.95 -8.46 -0.37
N LEU A 28 7.71 -9.78 -0.28
CA LEU A 28 7.52 -10.64 -1.45
C LEU A 28 6.16 -10.40 -2.13
N ASP A 29 5.09 -10.26 -1.35
CA ASP A 29 3.75 -9.95 -1.88
C ASP A 29 3.73 -8.56 -2.54
N ALA A 30 4.43 -7.59 -1.97
CA ALA A 30 4.64 -6.28 -2.59
C ALA A 30 5.37 -6.40 -3.94
N ALA A 31 6.43 -7.22 -4.01
CA ALA A 31 7.15 -7.44 -5.25
C ALA A 31 6.26 -8.09 -6.32
N GLU A 32 5.48 -9.11 -5.93
CA GLU A 32 4.54 -9.79 -6.82
C GLU A 32 3.41 -8.85 -7.31
N ALA A 33 2.84 -8.03 -6.42
CA ALA A 33 1.84 -7.03 -6.79
C ALA A 33 2.39 -6.01 -7.80
N VAL A 34 3.66 -5.60 -7.64
CA VAL A 34 4.33 -4.71 -8.61
C VAL A 34 4.59 -5.42 -9.93
N GLU A 35 5.09 -6.65 -9.91
CA GLU A 35 5.37 -7.44 -11.11
C GLU A 35 4.10 -7.70 -11.94
N LYS A 36 2.99 -7.98 -11.27
CA LYS A 36 1.67 -8.18 -11.90
C LYS A 36 0.96 -6.88 -12.29
N GLY A 37 1.54 -5.71 -11.99
CA GLY A 37 0.99 -4.41 -12.37
C GLY A 37 -0.16 -3.90 -11.48
N TRP A 38 -0.40 -4.49 -10.32
CA TRP A 38 -1.41 -4.04 -9.35
C TRP A 38 -0.95 -2.85 -8.53
N ALA A 39 0.36 -2.68 -8.38
CA ALA A 39 0.93 -1.64 -7.55
C ALA A 39 2.21 -1.06 -8.15
N VAL A 40 2.62 0.07 -7.61
CA VAL A 40 3.98 0.61 -7.79
C VAL A 40 4.67 0.74 -6.45
N ARG A 41 5.98 0.51 -6.45
CA ARG A 41 6.80 0.70 -5.25
C ARG A 41 6.68 2.14 -4.75
N PHE A 42 6.43 2.32 -3.45
CA PHE A 42 6.48 3.64 -2.86
C PHE A 42 7.93 4.18 -2.90
N PRO A 43 8.19 5.42 -3.36
CA PRO A 43 9.55 5.92 -3.58
C PRO A 43 10.48 5.82 -2.37
N LEU A 44 9.94 5.92 -1.16
CA LEU A 44 10.70 5.83 0.09
C LEU A 44 10.65 4.44 0.74
N ALA A 45 10.05 3.43 0.12
CA ALA A 45 9.99 2.08 0.67
C ALA A 45 11.40 1.53 0.95
N GLY A 46 11.65 1.11 2.19
CA GLY A 46 12.96 0.64 2.65
C GLY A 46 13.98 1.74 2.96
N CYS A 47 13.61 3.02 2.88
CA CYS A 47 14.46 4.10 3.42
C CYS A 47 14.65 3.90 4.93
N GLY A 48 15.84 4.23 5.45
CA GLY A 48 16.19 4.13 6.86
C GLY A 48 16.35 5.49 7.55
N GLY A 49 16.75 5.47 8.82
CA GLY A 49 16.99 6.69 9.60
C GLY A 49 15.69 7.47 9.89
N TRP A 50 15.74 8.80 9.79
CA TRP A 50 14.58 9.67 10.05
C TRP A 50 13.48 9.57 8.98
N LEU A 51 13.77 8.92 7.84
CA LEU A 51 12.83 8.65 6.74
C LEU A 51 12.40 7.18 6.73
N TRP A 52 12.41 6.49 7.88
CA TRP A 52 12.10 5.07 7.92
C TRP A 52 10.71 4.77 7.31
N GLN A 53 10.68 3.83 6.37
CA GLN A 53 9.44 3.31 5.76
C GLN A 53 9.53 1.79 5.60
N PRO A 54 8.41 1.06 5.77
CA PRO A 54 8.36 -0.37 5.51
C PRO A 54 8.80 -0.72 4.08
N GLU A 55 9.51 -1.83 3.93
CA GLU A 55 9.99 -2.32 2.63
C GLU A 55 8.84 -2.67 1.68
N GLY A 56 7.78 -3.27 2.21
CA GLY A 56 6.59 -3.64 1.45
C GLY A 56 5.58 -2.51 1.25
N ARG A 57 5.96 -1.25 1.47
CA ARG A 57 5.06 -0.11 1.21
C ARG A 57 4.91 0.12 -0.29
N VAL A 58 3.68 0.07 -0.78
CA VAL A 58 3.32 0.26 -2.19
C VAL A 58 2.16 1.25 -2.35
N LEU A 59 1.93 1.70 -3.58
CA LEU A 59 0.70 2.36 -4.01
C LEU A 59 -0.05 1.40 -4.93
N VAL A 60 -1.19 0.90 -4.50
CA VAL A 60 -2.11 0.04 -5.26
C VAL A 60 -3.04 0.91 -6.10
N TYR A 61 -3.23 0.55 -7.37
CA TYR A 61 -4.14 1.27 -8.26
C TYR A 61 -5.60 1.06 -7.89
N ALA A 62 -6.46 2.02 -8.24
CA ALA A 62 -7.88 1.86 -8.06
C ALA A 62 -8.44 0.73 -8.93
N PRO A 63 -9.36 -0.09 -8.39
CA PRO A 63 -10.06 -1.08 -9.19
C PRO A 63 -11.00 -0.39 -10.19
N ARG A 64 -11.05 -0.92 -11.41
CA ARG A 64 -11.90 -0.40 -12.50
C ARG A 64 -13.25 -1.12 -12.59
N ASP A 65 -13.32 -2.34 -12.06
CA ASP A 65 -14.50 -3.20 -12.05
C ASP A 65 -14.55 -4.11 -10.80
N GLU A 66 -15.63 -4.88 -10.67
CA GLU A 66 -15.83 -5.80 -9.54
C GLU A 66 -14.81 -6.94 -9.48
N GLY A 67 -14.22 -7.33 -10.61
CA GLY A 67 -13.17 -8.35 -10.65
C GLY A 67 -11.88 -7.82 -10.04
N GLU A 68 -11.49 -6.61 -10.43
CA GLU A 68 -10.33 -5.92 -9.86
C GLU A 68 -10.54 -5.57 -8.39
N LEU A 69 -11.77 -5.20 -8.00
CA LEU A 69 -12.10 -4.92 -6.62
C LEU A 69 -11.78 -6.12 -5.72
N LYS A 70 -12.10 -7.35 -6.14
CA LYS A 70 -11.77 -8.56 -5.40
C LYS A 70 -10.26 -8.74 -5.21
N VAL A 71 -9.46 -8.44 -6.24
CA VAL A 71 -8.00 -8.51 -6.13
C VAL A 71 -7.48 -7.47 -5.16
N VAL A 72 -8.00 -6.24 -5.21
CA VAL A 72 -7.64 -5.19 -4.25
C VAL A 72 -8.04 -5.59 -2.82
N GLU A 73 -9.21 -6.20 -2.62
CA GLU A 73 -9.64 -6.74 -1.32
C GLU A 73 -8.70 -7.84 -0.80
N GLU A 74 -8.22 -8.72 -1.66
CA GLU A 74 -7.23 -9.75 -1.32
C GLU A 74 -5.89 -9.14 -0.90
N LEU A 75 -5.39 -8.13 -1.63
CA LEU A 75 -4.18 -7.39 -1.25
C LEU A 75 -4.34 -6.71 0.11
N VAL A 76 -5.48 -6.05 0.33
CA VAL A 76 -5.81 -5.39 1.60
C VAL A 76 -5.84 -6.40 2.75
N ARG A 77 -6.43 -7.58 2.54
CA ARG A 77 -6.44 -8.67 3.53
C ARG A 77 -5.03 -9.19 3.81
N ALA A 78 -4.21 -9.43 2.78
CA ALA A 78 -2.83 -9.89 2.94
C ALA A 78 -1.98 -8.88 3.74
N GLY A 79 -2.15 -7.58 3.47
CA GLY A 79 -1.49 -6.52 4.23
C GLY A 79 -1.93 -6.47 5.69
N TRP A 80 -3.22 -6.68 5.97
CA TRP A 80 -3.73 -6.81 7.34
C TRP A 80 -3.10 -8.00 8.07
N GLU A 81 -3.12 -9.19 7.45
CA GLU A 81 -2.54 -10.41 8.01
C GLU A 81 -1.02 -10.31 8.26
N TYR A 82 -0.29 -9.56 7.44
CA TYR A 82 1.14 -9.32 7.65
C TYR A 82 1.44 -8.42 8.86
N LEU A 83 0.54 -7.48 9.17
CA LEU A 83 0.76 -6.46 10.21
C LEU A 83 0.24 -6.85 11.60
N THR A 84 -0.58 -7.91 11.71
CA THR A 84 -1.18 -8.37 12.98
C THR A 84 -0.70 -9.76 13.38
#